data_AF-A0A4D4K640-F1
#
_entry.id   AF-A0A4D4K640-F1
#
_cell.length_a   1.000
_cell.length_b   1.000
_cell.length_c   1.000
_cell.angle_alpha   90.00
_cell.angle_beta   90.00
_cell.angle_gamma   90.00
#
_symmetry.space_group_name_H-M   'P 1'
#
loop_
_entity.id
_entity.type
_entity.pdbx_description
1 polymer ?
#
loop_
_entity_poly.entity_id
_entity_poly.type
_entity_poly.pdbx_seq_one_letter_code
_entity_poly.pdbx_strand_id
1 'polypeptide(L)'
;MEFHDGPGGDWRPASEALGLDLGADGPLTPYGLELNAVTIDRPGGPELMVTWTYAQDVLSEAEVREVGEAWLRALEGMALHAAGPGAGGHTPSDLALSNLEQEEIELLEDEW
;
A
#
# COMPACT_ATOMS: atom_id res chain seq x y z
N MET A 1 -22.80 -7.59 -15.47
CA MET A 1 -21.40 -7.27 -15.19
C MET A 1 -21.09 -6.09 -16.08
N GLU A 2 -21.20 -4.89 -15.54
CA GLU A 2 -21.12 -3.65 -16.32
C GLU A 2 -19.80 -2.96 -15.96
N PHE A 3 -18.97 -2.68 -16.96
CA PHE A 3 -17.76 -1.89 -16.83
C PHE A 3 -18.04 -0.54 -17.50
N HIS A 4 -17.88 0.55 -16.76
CA HIS A 4 -17.95 1.91 -17.32
C HIS A 4 -16.56 2.32 -17.81
N ASP A 5 -16.45 2.59 -19.12
CA ASP A 5 -15.30 3.23 -19.74
C ASP A 5 -15.57 4.74 -19.82
N GLY A 6 -14.83 5.52 -19.04
CA GLY A 6 -14.88 6.98 -19.00
C GLY A 6 -13.47 7.55 -19.05
N PRO A 7 -13.24 8.69 -19.74
CA PRO A 7 -11.90 9.13 -20.09
C PRO A 7 -11.12 9.55 -18.85
N GLY A 8 -10.00 8.88 -18.59
CA GLY A 8 -8.96 9.33 -17.66
C GLY A 8 -9.34 9.39 -16.18
N GLY A 9 -10.21 8.48 -15.71
CA GLY A 9 -10.43 8.31 -14.28
C GLY A 9 -9.20 7.68 -13.65
N ASP A 10 -8.51 8.40 -12.77
CA ASP A 10 -7.48 7.86 -11.88
C ASP A 10 -7.97 6.53 -11.30
N TRP A 11 -7.04 5.57 -11.14
CA TRP A 11 -7.34 4.34 -10.44
C TRP A 11 -7.85 4.68 -9.04
N ARG A 12 -9.16 4.49 -8.82
CA ARG A 12 -9.80 4.71 -7.53
C ARG A 12 -10.29 3.36 -7.01
N PRO A 13 -10.18 3.12 -5.70
CA PRO A 13 -10.80 1.96 -5.09
C PRO A 13 -12.26 1.87 -5.51
N ALA A 14 -12.71 0.68 -5.92
CA ALA A 14 -14.12 0.44 -6.17
C ALA A 14 -14.93 0.84 -4.93
N SER A 15 -16.12 1.41 -5.12
CA SER A 15 -16.99 1.84 -4.01
C SER A 15 -17.22 0.74 -2.97
N GLU A 16 -17.26 -0.51 -3.42
CA GLU A 16 -17.45 -1.72 -2.63
C GLU A 16 -16.19 -2.15 -1.87
N ALA A 17 -14.99 -1.75 -2.31
CA ALA A 17 -13.73 -2.03 -1.61
C ALA A 17 -13.64 -1.29 -0.27
N LEU A 18 -14.28 -0.11 -0.17
CA LEU A 18 -14.44 0.63 1.08
C LEU A 18 -15.47 -0.02 2.02
N GLY A 19 -16.26 -0.97 1.51
CA GLY A 19 -17.35 -1.67 2.23
C GLY A 19 -16.98 -3.04 2.76
N LEU A 20 -15.73 -3.50 2.63
CA LEU A 20 -15.22 -4.71 3.32
C LEU A 20 -14.89 -4.42 4.80
N ASP A 21 -15.62 -3.52 5.43
CA ASP A 21 -15.77 -3.55 6.89
C ASP A 21 -16.69 -4.72 7.22
N LEU A 22 -16.11 -5.92 7.29
CA LEU A 22 -16.86 -7.10 7.70
C LEU A 22 -17.12 -7.11 9.21
N GLY A 23 -16.66 -6.11 9.98
CA GLY A 23 -16.86 -6.04 11.42
C GLY A 23 -16.32 -7.26 12.17
N ALA A 24 -16.50 -7.27 13.49
CA ALA A 24 -16.11 -8.41 14.34
C ALA A 24 -16.93 -9.70 14.07
N ASP A 25 -18.04 -9.59 13.34
CA ASP A 25 -18.97 -10.68 13.00
C ASP A 25 -18.83 -11.17 11.55
N GLY A 26 -17.80 -10.69 10.83
CA GLY A 26 -17.49 -11.08 9.47
C GLY A 26 -17.09 -12.56 9.35
N PRO A 27 -17.28 -13.20 8.18
CA PRO A 27 -16.82 -14.56 7.99
C PRO A 27 -15.36 -14.71 8.38
N LEU A 28 -15.06 -15.75 9.16
CA LEU A 28 -13.69 -16.16 9.52
C LEU A 28 -12.82 -16.08 8.25
N THR A 29 -11.83 -15.20 8.25
CA THR A 29 -10.81 -15.20 7.19
C THR A 29 -10.22 -16.61 7.11
N PRO A 30 -9.98 -17.19 5.91
CA PRO A 30 -9.36 -18.51 5.80
C PRO A 30 -7.89 -18.50 6.28
N TYR A 31 -7.34 -17.31 6.60
CA TYR A 31 -5.99 -17.08 7.07
C TYR A 31 -5.96 -16.76 8.57
N GLY A 32 -4.81 -16.93 9.23
CA GLY A 32 -4.68 -16.54 10.65
C GLY A 32 -4.80 -15.04 10.86
N LEU A 33 -4.30 -14.24 9.92
CA LEU A 33 -4.30 -12.78 9.90
C LEU A 33 -4.44 -12.30 8.46
N GLU A 34 -5.28 -11.29 8.26
CA GLU A 34 -5.50 -10.60 7.00
C GLU A 34 -5.43 -9.09 7.24
N LEU A 35 -4.74 -8.37 6.36
CA LEU A 35 -4.64 -6.92 6.35
C LEU A 35 -5.11 -6.41 4.99
N ASN A 36 -6.08 -5.50 5.00
CA ASN A 36 -6.49 -4.74 3.83
C ASN A 36 -6.18 -3.27 4.06
N ALA A 37 -5.49 -2.63 3.11
CA ALA A 37 -5.12 -1.23 3.20
C ALA A 37 -5.62 -0.46 1.97
N VAL A 38 -6.16 0.72 2.20
CA VAL A 38 -6.67 1.61 1.15
C VAL A 38 -6.27 3.05 1.45
N THR A 39 -5.81 3.76 0.43
CA THR A 39 -5.57 5.20 0.54
C THR A 39 -6.86 5.94 0.19
N ILE A 40 -7.28 6.84 1.06
CA ILE A 40 -8.50 7.64 0.91
C ILE A 40 -8.10 9.11 0.80
N ASP A 41 -8.46 9.76 -0.32
CA ASP A 41 -8.28 11.20 -0.47
C ASP A 41 -9.20 11.94 0.51
N ARG A 42 -8.62 12.77 1.38
CA ARG A 42 -9.37 13.66 2.29
C ARG A 42 -8.96 15.12 2.08
N PRO A 43 -9.74 16.10 2.58
CA PRO A 43 -9.38 17.51 2.44
C PRO A 43 -8.00 17.89 3.01
N GLY A 44 -7.47 17.11 3.96
CA GLY A 44 -6.13 17.28 4.53
C GLY A 44 -5.00 16.56 3.77
N GLY A 45 -5.32 15.84 2.70
CA GLY A 45 -4.40 14.97 1.96
C GLY A 45 -4.86 13.50 1.95
N PRO A 46 -4.11 12.63 1.25
CA PRO A 46 -4.36 11.19 1.24
C PRO A 46 -4.08 10.58 2.62
N GLU A 47 -5.00 9.78 3.13
CA GLU A 47 -4.87 9.03 4.38
C GLU A 47 -4.88 7.53 4.13
N LEU A 48 -3.92 6.79 4.70
CA LEU A 48 -3.91 5.33 4.65
C LEU A 48 -4.85 4.76 5.72
N MET A 49 -5.90 4.06 5.28
CA MET A 49 -6.82 3.33 6.14
C MET A 49 -6.50 1.83 6.06
N VAL A 50 -6.51 1.16 7.21
CA VAL A 50 -6.14 -0.25 7.32
C VAL A 50 -7.16 -0.99 8.17
N THR A 51 -7.66 -2.10 7.62
CA THR A 51 -8.55 -3.03 8.32
C THR A 51 -7.80 -4.32 8.58
N TRP A 52 -7.82 -4.76 9.85
CA TRP A 52 -7.22 -6.02 10.29
C TRP A 52 -8.32 -7.02 10.62
N THR A 53 -8.25 -8.19 10.01
CA THR A 53 -9.15 -9.31 10.26
C THR A 53 -8.32 -10.50 10.73
N TYR A 54 -8.69 -11.15 11.83
CA TYR A 54 -7.90 -12.24 12.39
C TYR A 54 -8.77 -13.30 13.04
N ALA A 55 -8.29 -14.55 13.00
CA ALA A 55 -8.94 -15.66 13.67
C ALA A 55 -8.68 -15.57 15.18
N GLN A 56 -9.70 -15.20 15.97
CA GLN A 56 -9.58 -14.96 17.41
C GLN A 56 -9.17 -16.21 18.21
N ASP A 57 -9.45 -17.40 17.69
CA ASP A 57 -9.00 -18.68 18.28
C ASP A 57 -7.49 -18.95 18.06
N VAL A 58 -6.84 -18.18 17.19
CA VAL A 58 -5.41 -18.32 16.83
C VAL A 58 -4.59 -17.14 17.33
N LEU A 59 -5.12 -15.92 17.20
CA LEU A 59 -4.46 -14.67 17.57
C LEU A 59 -5.32 -13.84 18.51
N SER A 60 -4.70 -13.33 19.56
CA SER A 60 -5.30 -12.31 20.42
C SER A 60 -5.23 -10.93 19.77
N GLU A 61 -6.11 -10.03 20.21
CA GLU A 61 -6.06 -8.63 19.81
C GLU A 61 -4.71 -7.97 20.14
N ALA A 62 -4.09 -8.36 21.26
CA ALA A 62 -2.79 -7.82 21.66
C ALA A 62 -1.67 -8.20 20.69
N GLU A 63 -1.66 -9.45 20.20
CA GLU A 63 -0.68 -9.89 19.20
C GLU A 63 -0.89 -9.18 17.86
N VAL A 64 -2.15 -9.01 17.43
CA VAL A 64 -2.48 -8.27 16.21
C VAL A 64 -2.08 -6.79 16.34
N ARG A 65 -2.30 -6.19 17.52
CA ARG A 65 -1.86 -4.82 17.83
C ARG A 65 -0.35 -4.68 17.72
N GLU A 66 0.42 -5.61 18.27
CA GLU A 66 1.87 -5.59 18.21
C GLU A 66 2.38 -5.62 16.76
N VAL A 67 1.79 -6.49 15.94
CA VAL A 67 2.07 -6.53 14.49
C VAL A 67 1.70 -5.21 13.83
N GLY A 68 0.54 -4.63 14.15
CA GLY A 68 0.11 -3.36 13.60
C GLY A 68 1.04 -2.20 13.95
N GLU A 69 1.52 -2.14 15.18
CA GLU A 69 2.50 -1.14 15.60
C GLU A 69 3.86 -1.33 14.92
N ALA A 70 4.31 -2.58 14.76
CA ALA A 70 5.56 -2.88 14.05
C ALA A 70 5.47 -2.51 12.57
N TRP A 71 4.34 -2.81 11.94
CA TRP A 71 4.06 -2.45 10.56
C TRP A 71 4.01 -0.93 10.36
N LEU A 72 3.35 -0.20 11.26
CA LEU A 72 3.32 1.26 11.21
C LEU A 72 4.72 1.86 11.35
N ARG A 73 5.54 1.38 12.30
CA ARG A 73 6.95 1.81 12.43
C ARG A 73 7.76 1.56 11.16
N ALA A 74 7.52 0.44 10.47
CA ALA A 74 8.18 0.16 9.20
C ALA A 74 7.74 1.14 8.10
N LEU A 75 6.45 1.46 8.02
CA LEU A 75 5.94 2.48 7.09
C LEU A 75 6.52 3.87 7.38
N GLU A 76 6.60 4.27 8.64
CA GLU A 76 7.23 5.53 9.04
C GLU A 76 8.69 5.58 8.62
N GLY A 77 9.43 4.47 8.81
CA GLY A 77 10.81 4.34 8.33
C GLY A 77 10.93 4.49 6.82
N MET A 78 10.02 3.86 6.05
CA MET A 78 9.99 4.00 4.59
C MET A 78 9.63 5.42 4.15
N ALA A 79 8.66 6.07 4.81
CA ALA A 79 8.26 7.44 4.50
C ALA A 79 9.41 8.44 4.78
N LEU A 80 10.12 8.25 5.89
CA LEU A 80 11.31 9.04 6.22
C LEU A 80 12.43 8.84 5.18
N HIS A 81 12.67 7.60 4.77
CA HIS A 81 13.65 7.30 3.73
C HIS A 81 13.26 7.95 2.39
N ALA A 82 12.01 7.81 1.98
CA ALA A 82 11.46 8.40 0.74
C ALA A 82 11.50 9.93 0.71
N ALA A 83 11.52 10.60 1.86
CA ALA A 83 11.67 12.05 1.95
C ALA A 83 13.14 12.53 1.86
N GLY A 84 14.11 11.60 1.82
CA GLY A 84 15.53 11.91 1.73
C GLY A 84 15.97 12.32 0.32
N PRO A 85 17.05 13.11 0.17
CA PRO A 85 17.67 13.38 -1.13
C PRO A 85 18.12 12.06 -1.79
N GLY A 86 17.82 11.87 -3.07
CA GLY A 86 18.15 10.65 -3.81
C GLY A 86 17.25 9.45 -3.50
N ALA A 87 16.15 9.65 -2.78
CA ALA A 87 15.14 8.62 -2.61
C ALA A 87 14.13 8.67 -3.76
N GLY A 88 13.89 7.53 -4.41
CA GLY A 88 13.18 7.45 -5.69
C GLY A 88 14.15 7.20 -6.85
N GLY A 89 13.70 7.45 -8.08
CA GLY A 89 14.45 7.15 -9.31
C GLY A 89 14.24 5.72 -9.79
N HIS A 90 14.46 5.51 -11.09
CA HIS A 90 14.41 4.18 -11.67
C HIS A 90 15.63 3.37 -11.23
N THR A 91 15.37 2.13 -10.87
CA THR A 91 16.41 1.11 -10.72
C THR A 91 16.56 0.32 -12.03
N PRO A 92 17.70 -0.33 -12.28
CA PRO A 92 17.83 -1.24 -13.42
C PRO A 92 16.75 -2.30 -13.48
N SER A 93 16.19 -2.74 -12.33
CA SER A 93 15.07 -3.68 -12.29
C SER A 93 13.74 -3.11 -12.81
N ASP A 94 13.57 -1.79 -12.81
CA ASP A 94 12.38 -1.12 -13.36
C ASP A 94 12.43 -1.03 -14.89
N LEU A 95 13.62 -1.19 -15.48
CA LEU A 95 13.85 -1.12 -16.90
C LEU A 95 13.98 -2.55 -17.45
N ALA A 96 13.15 -2.92 -18.42
CA ALA A 96 13.28 -4.21 -19.13
C ALA A 96 14.57 -4.31 -19.98
N LEU A 97 15.46 -3.32 -19.89
CA LEU A 97 16.72 -3.19 -20.61
C LEU A 97 17.84 -3.70 -19.70
N SER A 98 18.33 -4.90 -19.97
CA SER A 98 19.23 -5.66 -19.10
C SER A 98 20.64 -5.10 -18.91
N ASN A 99 20.95 -3.92 -19.46
CA ASN A 99 22.33 -3.44 -19.61
C ASN A 99 22.55 -1.99 -19.18
N LEU A 100 21.57 -1.33 -18.55
CA LEU A 100 21.79 0.01 -18.00
C LEU A 100 22.30 -0.08 -16.57
N GLU A 101 23.43 0.57 -16.29
CA GLU A 101 23.91 0.77 -14.93
C GLU A 101 23.17 1.95 -14.27
N GLN A 102 23.12 1.98 -12.94
CA GLN A 102 22.40 3.01 -12.19
C GLN A 102 22.87 4.43 -12.56
N GLU A 103 24.17 4.63 -12.78
CA GLU A 103 24.74 5.93 -13.19
C GLU A 103 24.22 6.39 -14.56
N GLU A 104 23.97 5.46 -15.49
CA GLU A 104 23.42 5.77 -16.81
C GLU A 104 21.94 6.15 -16.72
N ILE A 105 21.20 5.54 -15.79
CA ILE A 105 19.80 5.86 -15.52
C ILE A 105 19.69 7.26 -14.90
N GLU A 106 20.51 7.55 -13.90
CA GLU A 106 20.57 8.87 -13.25
C GLU A 106 20.94 9.97 -14.26
N LEU A 107 21.90 9.73 -15.16
CA LEU A 107 22.24 10.67 -16.23
C LEU A 107 21.06 10.96 -17.16
N LEU A 108 20.26 9.94 -17.50
CA LEU A 108 19.08 10.10 -18.35
C LEU A 108 17.95 10.84 -17.64
N GLU A 109 17.76 10.61 -16.33
CA GLU A 109 16.79 11.34 -15.51
C GLU A 109 17.16 12.82 -15.37
N ASP A 110 18.45 13.16 -15.30
CA ASP A 110 18.94 14.53 -15.24
C ASP A 110 18.86 15.29 -16.58
N GLU A 111 18.71 14.59 -17.72
CA GLU A 111 18.65 15.20 -19.06
C GLU A 111 17.25 15.75 -19.43
N TRP A 112 16.20 15.42 -18.66
CA TRP A 112 14.79 15.72 -18.99
C TRP A 112 14.03 16.55 -17.95
#